data_AF-A0A9P6X347-F1
#
_entry.id   AF-A0A9P6X347-F1
#
_cell.length_a   1.000
_cell.length_b   1.000
_cell.length_c   1.000
_cell.angle_alpha   90.00
_cell.angle_beta   90.00
_cell.angle_gamma   90.00
#
_symmetry.space_group_name_H-M   'P 1'
#
loop_
_entity.id
_entity.type
_entity.pdbx_description
1 polymer ?
#
loop_
_entity_poly.entity_id
_entity_poly.type
_entity_poly.pdbx_seq_one_letter_code
_entity_poly.pdbx_strand_id
1 'polypeptide(L)'
;MLGRISTDCTRPIVIYEVETKEKITELVGLSKSTVQDIKIKIDNYTGPLPHKAVHKPRLTARHCKSRLRWAKDHLNWTEDHWRNVVWSDESSFCVEGSKRVMWGSGDAMVWGCFWGGGFGPLEIIDTSSVDQEIYQCFDQ
;
A
#
# COMPACT_ATOMS: atom_id res chain seq x y z
N MET A 1 51.54 5.76 13.48
CA MET A 1 51.11 6.34 12.19
C MET A 1 49.61 6.56 12.26
N LEU A 2 49.18 7.82 12.28
CA LEU A 2 47.79 8.23 12.40
C LEU A 2 47.04 7.96 11.08
N GLY A 3 46.06 7.06 11.10
CA GLY A 3 45.15 6.85 9.97
C GLY A 3 44.19 8.02 9.86
N ARG A 4 44.22 8.76 8.74
CA ARG A 4 43.22 9.78 8.42
C ARG A 4 41.88 9.11 8.12
N ILE A 5 40.83 9.60 8.77
CA ILE A 5 39.44 9.26 8.42
C ILE A 5 39.06 10.17 7.25
N SER A 6 38.61 9.58 6.15
CA SER A 6 38.14 10.30 4.95
C SER A 6 36.86 11.08 5.27
N THR A 7 36.83 12.38 5.00
CA THR A 7 35.68 13.28 5.20
C THR A 7 34.78 13.40 3.97
N ASP A 8 34.94 12.53 2.98
CA ASP A 8 34.13 12.51 1.76
C ASP A 8 32.91 11.59 1.95
N CYS A 9 31.75 12.18 2.25
CA CYS A 9 30.48 11.50 2.50
C CYS A 9 29.70 11.12 1.22
N THR A 10 30.30 11.29 0.03
CA THR A 10 29.68 10.95 -1.26
C THR A 10 30.14 9.63 -1.86
N ARG A 11 31.08 8.92 -1.22
CA ARG A 11 31.51 7.59 -1.65
C ARG A 11 30.71 6.52 -0.91
N PRO A 12 29.98 5.63 -1.60
CA PRO A 12 29.39 4.45 -0.98
C PRO A 12 30.50 3.67 -0.26
N ILE A 13 30.29 3.29 0.99
CA ILE A 13 31.19 2.35 1.66
C ILE A 13 30.99 1.00 0.96
N VAL A 14 31.85 0.74 -0.01
CA VAL A 14 31.79 -0.48 -0.79
C VAL A 14 32.39 -1.61 0.04
N ILE A 15 31.53 -2.29 0.81
CA ILE A 15 31.88 -3.48 1.60
C ILE A 15 31.89 -4.71 0.67
N TYR A 16 32.94 -4.85 -0.13
CA TYR A 16 33.29 -6.09 -0.81
C TYR A 16 34.31 -6.82 0.05
N GLU A 17 33.91 -7.98 0.58
CA GLU A 17 34.70 -9.17 0.97
C GLU A 17 34.18 -9.80 2.26
N VAL A 18 34.23 -11.14 2.32
CA VAL A 18 33.79 -11.94 3.49
C VAL A 18 34.51 -11.50 4.77
N GLU A 19 35.77 -11.06 4.64
CA GLU A 19 36.63 -10.61 5.73
C GLU A 19 36.10 -9.37 6.48
N THR A 20 35.39 -8.46 5.79
CA THR A 20 34.79 -7.28 6.46
C THR A 20 33.57 -7.66 7.31
N LYS A 21 32.83 -8.71 6.94
CA LYS A 21 31.69 -9.20 7.74
C LYS A 21 32.16 -9.82 9.05
N GLU A 22 33.28 -10.54 9.01
CA GLU A 22 33.87 -11.16 10.20
C GLU A 22 34.43 -10.12 11.16
N LYS A 23 35.16 -9.12 10.65
CA LYS A 23 35.65 -7.99 11.46
C LYS A 23 34.52 -7.21 12.13
N ILE A 24 33.40 -6.98 11.43
CA ILE A 24 32.22 -6.33 12.03
C ILE A 24 31.61 -7.21 13.11
N THR A 25 31.37 -8.50 12.80
CA THR A 25 30.83 -9.49 13.76
C THR A 25 31.61 -9.48 15.08
N GLU A 26 32.94 -9.47 15.00
CA GLU A 26 33.83 -9.43 16.16
C GLU A 26 33.77 -8.08 16.92
N LEU A 27 33.74 -6.96 16.20
CA LEU A 27 33.70 -5.61 16.79
C LEU A 27 32.38 -5.29 17.51
N VAL A 28 31.22 -5.68 16.95
CA VAL A 28 29.90 -5.43 17.56
C VAL A 28 29.38 -6.60 18.38
N GLY A 29 30.06 -7.75 18.39
CA GLY A 29 29.65 -8.94 19.14
C GLY A 29 28.34 -9.57 18.63
N LEU A 30 27.98 -9.34 17.36
CA LEU A 30 26.76 -9.85 16.74
C LEU A 30 27.06 -11.06 15.87
N SER A 31 26.08 -11.94 15.63
CA SER A 31 26.27 -13.06 14.70
C SER A 31 26.43 -12.58 13.25
N LYS A 32 27.16 -13.37 12.43
CA LYS A 32 27.35 -13.08 10.99
C LYS A 32 26.01 -12.92 10.25
N SER A 33 24.98 -13.67 10.65
CA SER A 33 23.62 -13.56 10.10
C SER A 33 22.98 -12.21 10.42
N THR A 34 23.11 -11.74 11.66
CA THR A 34 22.56 -10.45 12.08
C THR A 34 23.24 -9.29 11.36
N VAL A 35 24.56 -9.35 11.20
CA VAL A 35 25.33 -8.35 10.44
C VAL A 35 24.88 -8.33 8.97
N GLN A 36 24.63 -9.50 8.38
CA GLN A 36 24.11 -9.61 7.02
C GLN A 36 22.70 -9.03 6.87
N ASP A 37 21.81 -9.29 7.83
CA ASP A 37 20.44 -8.77 7.83
C ASP A 37 20.38 -7.26 8.00
N ILE A 38 21.22 -6.70 8.88
CA ILE A 38 21.36 -5.25 9.06
C ILE A 38 21.85 -4.62 7.77
N LYS A 39 22.86 -5.22 7.11
CA LYS A 39 23.35 -4.73 5.82
C LYS A 39 22.25 -4.72 4.76
N ILE A 40 21.51 -5.82 4.62
CA ILE A 40 20.36 -5.91 3.70
C ILE A 40 19.34 -4.80 4.02
N LYS A 41 19.03 -4.55 5.30
CA LYS A 41 18.10 -3.49 5.70
C LYS A 41 18.62 -2.09 5.34
N ILE A 42 19.91 -1.81 5.54
CA ILE A 42 20.53 -0.53 5.19
C ILE A 42 20.56 -0.33 3.67
N ASP A 43 20.98 -1.35 2.92
CA ASP A 43 21.03 -1.31 1.45
C ASP A 43 19.63 -1.10 0.85
N ASN A 44 18.59 -1.65 1.49
CA ASN A 44 17.18 -1.44 1.13
C ASN A 44 16.57 -0.15 1.72
N TYR A 45 17.22 0.54 2.65
CA TYR A 45 16.71 1.80 3.22
C TYR A 45 16.78 2.94 2.20
N THR A 46 17.69 2.83 1.23
CA THR A 46 17.88 3.78 0.12
C THR A 46 17.10 3.43 -1.16
N GLY A 47 16.36 2.32 -1.18
CA GLY A 47 15.52 1.89 -2.31
C GLY A 47 14.07 1.65 -1.87
N PRO A 48 13.09 1.68 -2.79
CA PRO A 48 11.74 1.26 -2.46
C PRO A 48 11.79 -0.19 -1.96
N LEU A 49 11.23 -0.44 -0.77
CA LEU A 49 11.02 -1.79 -0.26
C LEU A 49 10.41 -2.66 -1.37
N PRO A 50 10.73 -3.96 -1.45
CA PRO A 50 10.09 -4.85 -2.40
C PRO A 50 8.62 -5.03 -2.01
N HIS A 51 7.78 -4.08 -2.41
CA HIS A 51 6.33 -4.23 -2.39
C HIS A 51 6.01 -5.29 -3.44
N LYS A 52 5.51 -6.44 -3.00
CA LYS A 52 4.94 -7.42 -3.92
C LYS A 52 3.81 -6.72 -4.68
N ALA A 53 4.01 -6.50 -5.98
CA ALA A 53 2.99 -5.87 -6.81
C ALA A 53 1.73 -6.72 -6.75
N VAL A 54 0.66 -6.15 -6.20
CA VAL A 54 -0.66 -6.77 -6.23
C VAL A 54 -1.06 -6.89 -7.70
N HIS A 55 -1.53 -8.07 -8.12
CA HIS A 55 -2.01 -8.28 -9.47
C HIS A 55 -3.21 -7.36 -9.73
N LYS A 56 -3.00 -6.32 -10.54
CA LYS A 56 -4.04 -5.40 -10.98
C LYS A 56 -4.41 -5.76 -12.43
N PRO A 57 -5.71 -5.79 -12.78
CA PRO A 57 -6.11 -5.98 -14.17
C PRO A 57 -5.42 -4.98 -15.08
N ARG A 58 -5.02 -5.41 -16.28
CA ARG A 58 -4.41 -4.52 -17.27
C ARG A 58 -5.44 -3.50 -17.73
N LEU A 59 -5.06 -2.22 -17.71
CA LEU A 59 -5.91 -1.16 -18.24
C LEU A 59 -5.99 -1.28 -19.76
N THR A 60 -7.21 -1.38 -20.29
CA THR A 60 -7.44 -1.31 -21.73
C THR A 60 -7.20 0.13 -22.21
N ALA A 61 -6.94 0.31 -23.51
CA ALA A 61 -6.81 1.64 -24.10
C ALA A 61 -8.05 2.52 -23.84
N ARG A 62 -9.24 1.91 -23.79
CA ARG A 62 -10.50 2.57 -23.41
C ARG A 62 -10.43 3.10 -21.97
N HIS A 63 -10.05 2.25 -21.02
CA HIS A 63 -9.93 2.66 -19.61
C HIS A 63 -8.92 3.80 -19.43
N CYS A 64 -7.77 3.73 -20.12
CA CYS A 64 -6.76 4.79 -20.07
C CYS A 64 -7.32 6.13 -20.58
N LYS A 65 -8.03 6.13 -21.72
CA LYS A 65 -8.64 7.35 -22.28
C LYS A 65 -9.71 7.92 -21.36
N SER A 66 -10.62 7.09 -20.84
CA SER A 66 -11.68 7.54 -19.94
C SER A 66 -11.13 8.12 -18.64
N ARG A 67 -10.17 7.42 -18.00
CA ARG A 67 -9.52 7.91 -16.77
C ARG A 67 -8.76 9.20 -17.00
N LEU A 68 -8.02 9.32 -18.10
CA LEU A 68 -7.30 10.55 -18.46
C LEU A 68 -8.26 11.71 -18.71
N ARG A 69 -9.37 11.46 -19.40
CA ARG A 69 -10.38 12.49 -19.67
C ARG A 69 -10.99 12.99 -18.35
N TRP A 70 -11.42 12.07 -17.49
CA TRP A 70 -11.97 12.41 -16.19
C TRP A 70 -10.98 13.24 -15.36
N ALA A 71 -9.70 12.83 -15.29
CA ALA A 71 -8.68 13.58 -14.55
C ALA A 71 -8.43 14.99 -15.11
N LYS A 72 -8.48 15.17 -16.44
CA LYS A 72 -8.37 16.50 -17.06
C LYS A 72 -9.57 17.38 -16.76
N ASP A 73 -10.76 16.83 -16.82
CA ASP A 73 -12.01 17.57 -16.57
C ASP A 73 -12.10 18.06 -15.11
N HIS A 74 -11.48 17.33 -14.17
CA HIS A 74 -11.47 17.64 -12.73
C HIS A 74 -10.16 18.28 -12.24
N LEU A 75 -9.26 18.65 -13.17
CA LEU A 75 -7.92 19.17 -12.83
C LEU A 75 -7.98 20.47 -12.02
N ASN A 76 -8.96 21.32 -12.31
CA ASN A 76 -9.12 22.64 -11.70
C ASN A 76 -10.15 22.65 -10.56
N TRP A 77 -10.53 21.48 -10.03
CA TRP A 77 -11.45 21.42 -8.91
C TRP A 77 -10.81 21.95 -7.63
N THR A 78 -11.56 22.80 -6.93
CA THR A 78 -11.17 23.34 -5.63
C THR A 78 -11.45 22.33 -4.53
N GLU A 79 -10.90 22.55 -3.33
CA GLU A 79 -11.21 21.72 -2.17
C GLU A 79 -12.72 21.65 -1.89
N ASP A 80 -13.44 22.76 -2.05
CA ASP A 80 -14.89 22.80 -1.85
C ASP A 80 -15.64 21.92 -2.86
N HIS A 81 -15.17 21.85 -4.11
CA HIS A 81 -15.74 20.90 -5.08
C HIS A 81 -15.51 19.44 -4.63
N TRP A 82 -14.30 19.12 -4.15
CA TRP A 82 -14.00 17.78 -3.62
C TRP A 82 -14.79 17.46 -2.34
N ARG A 83 -15.04 18.44 -1.48
CA ARG A 83 -15.82 18.26 -0.25
C ARG A 83 -17.26 17.87 -0.52
N ASN A 84 -17.80 18.29 -1.66
CA ASN A 84 -19.16 17.98 -2.10
C ASN A 84 -19.26 16.64 -2.88
N VAL A 85 -18.15 15.90 -3.05
CA VAL A 85 -18.18 14.56 -3.64
C VAL A 85 -18.48 13.52 -2.56
N VAL A 86 -19.53 12.73 -2.79
CA VAL A 86 -19.80 11.52 -2.03
C VAL A 86 -19.06 10.34 -2.66
N TRP A 87 -18.26 9.67 -1.85
CA TRP A 87 -17.52 8.46 -2.21
C TRP A 87 -18.23 7.27 -1.58
N SER A 88 -18.57 6.26 -2.37
CA SER A 88 -19.15 5.01 -1.90
C SER A 88 -18.32 3.83 -2.39
N ASP A 89 -18.18 2.80 -1.57
CA ASP A 89 -17.52 1.55 -1.96
C ASP A 89 -18.05 0.38 -1.11
N GLU A 90 -17.72 -0.82 -1.55
CA GLU A 90 -18.05 -2.07 -0.86
C GLU A 90 -16.79 -2.79 -0.41
N SER A 91 -16.82 -3.24 0.84
CA SER A 91 -15.73 -4.02 1.40
C SER A 91 -16.25 -5.31 2.00
N SER A 92 -15.58 -6.41 1.65
CA SER A 92 -15.82 -7.73 2.24
C SER A 92 -14.83 -7.98 3.37
N PHE A 93 -15.35 -8.30 4.55
CA PHE A 93 -14.58 -8.59 5.75
C PHE A 93 -14.69 -10.08 6.09
N CYS A 94 -13.54 -10.73 6.28
CA CYS A 94 -13.52 -12.12 6.72
C CYS A 94 -13.76 -12.16 8.23
N VAL A 95 -14.84 -12.83 8.66
CA VAL A 95 -15.22 -12.94 10.08
C VAL A 95 -14.38 -14.02 10.79
N GLU A 96 -13.92 -15.03 10.05
CA GLU A 96 -12.98 -16.03 10.55
C GLU A 96 -11.55 -15.64 10.15
N GLY A 97 -10.54 -15.91 11.00
CA GLY A 97 -9.14 -15.45 10.82
C GLY A 97 -8.37 -15.99 9.59
N SER A 98 -9.08 -16.48 8.58
CA SER A 98 -8.51 -16.91 7.31
C SER A 98 -8.17 -15.69 6.44
N LYS A 99 -6.92 -15.63 5.96
CA LYS A 99 -6.35 -14.47 5.24
C LYS A 99 -6.90 -14.29 3.81
N ARG A 100 -8.02 -14.90 3.46
CA ARG A 100 -8.61 -14.82 2.12
C ARG A 100 -10.06 -14.41 2.24
N VAL A 101 -10.39 -13.26 1.67
CA VAL A 101 -11.76 -12.90 1.31
C VAL A 101 -12.26 -13.99 0.36
N MET A 102 -13.17 -14.82 0.84
CA MET A 102 -13.76 -15.92 0.10
C MET A 102 -15.24 -15.61 -0.09
N TRP A 103 -15.58 -15.18 -1.31
CA TRP A 103 -16.96 -14.98 -1.72
C TRP A 103 -17.79 -16.24 -1.43
N GLY A 104 -18.80 -16.11 -0.55
CA GLY A 104 -19.76 -17.16 -0.24
C GLY A 104 -19.52 -17.99 1.04
N SER A 105 -18.54 -17.64 1.90
CA SER A 105 -18.26 -18.42 3.11
C SER A 105 -18.10 -17.56 4.37
N GLY A 106 -19.20 -17.00 4.88
CA GLY A 106 -19.23 -16.35 6.20
C GLY A 106 -18.55 -14.98 6.28
N ASP A 107 -18.16 -14.40 5.15
CA ASP A 107 -17.62 -13.05 5.06
C ASP A 107 -18.76 -12.01 5.12
N ALA A 108 -18.60 -10.96 5.91
CA ALA A 108 -19.55 -9.86 6.00
C ALA A 108 -19.23 -8.83 4.91
N MET A 109 -20.20 -8.55 4.03
CA MET A 109 -20.10 -7.44 3.08
C MET A 109 -20.68 -6.18 3.71
N VAL A 110 -19.98 -5.07 3.56
CA VAL A 110 -20.41 -3.78 4.09
C VAL A 110 -20.37 -2.76 2.96
N TRP A 111 -21.48 -2.06 2.76
CA TRP A 111 -21.56 -0.86 1.95
C TRP A 111 -21.39 0.36 2.84
N GLY A 112 -20.69 1.37 2.36
CA GLY A 112 -20.71 2.65 3.03
C GLY A 112 -20.31 3.79 2.12
N CYS A 113 -20.62 5.00 2.56
CA CYS A 113 -20.21 6.21 1.86
C CYS A 113 -19.67 7.28 2.81
N PHE A 114 -18.90 8.22 2.26
CA PHE A 114 -18.37 9.37 3.00
C PHE A 114 -18.14 10.56 2.05
N TRP A 115 -18.11 11.76 2.61
CA TRP A 115 -17.75 12.98 1.88
C TRP A 115 -16.86 13.89 2.73
N GLY A 116 -16.47 15.06 2.21
CA GLY A 116 -15.54 15.96 2.91
C GLY A 116 -16.03 16.59 4.22
N GLY A 117 -17.28 16.30 4.63
CA GLY A 117 -17.90 16.78 5.86
C GLY A 117 -18.22 15.67 6.88
N GLY A 118 -18.02 14.39 6.55
CA GLY A 118 -18.29 13.29 7.47
C GLY A 118 -18.56 11.95 6.79
N PHE A 119 -18.99 10.99 7.59
CA PHE A 119 -19.40 9.66 7.15
C PHE A 119 -20.89 9.66 6.80
N GLY A 120 -21.24 9.02 5.70
CA GLY A 120 -22.62 8.64 5.38
C GLY A 120 -22.98 7.30 6.03
N PRO A 121 -24.06 6.65 5.59
CA PRO A 121 -24.48 5.37 6.16
C PRO A 121 -23.42 4.28 5.98
N LEU A 122 -23.44 3.33 6.90
CA LEU A 122 -22.58 2.14 6.89
C LEU A 122 -23.47 0.93 7.15
N GLU A 123 -23.76 0.18 6.09
CA GLU A 123 -24.79 -0.85 6.08
C GLU A 123 -24.17 -2.22 5.80
N ILE A 124 -24.55 -3.21 6.60
CA ILE A 124 -24.17 -4.61 6.34
C ILE A 124 -25.10 -5.14 5.23
N ILE A 125 -24.51 -5.70 4.19
CA ILE A 125 -25.24 -6.36 3.13
C ILE A 125 -25.44 -7.81 3.57
N ASP A 126 -26.64 -8.13 4.03
CA ASP A 126 -27.01 -9.47 4.51
C ASP A 126 -27.15 -10.51 3.38
N THR A 127 -27.10 -10.07 2.12
CA THR A 127 -27.24 -10.94 0.95
C THR A 127 -25.87 -11.41 0.46
N SER A 128 -25.79 -12.67 0.03
CA SER A 128 -24.59 -13.25 -0.60
C SER A 128 -24.31 -12.70 -2.01
N SER A 129 -25.12 -11.77 -2.49
CA SER A 129 -25.07 -11.16 -3.80
C SER A 129 -25.55 -9.72 -3.69
N VAL A 130 -24.76 -8.79 -4.20
CA VAL A 130 -25.18 -7.40 -4.36
C VAL A 130 -25.84 -7.25 -5.72
N ASP A 131 -27.13 -6.90 -5.74
CA ASP A 131 -27.89 -6.64 -6.95
C ASP A 131 -28.24 -5.16 -7.08
N GLN A 132 -28.74 -4.77 -8.25
CA GLN A 132 -29.08 -3.38 -8.54
C GLN A 132 -30.21 -2.84 -7.66
N GLU A 133 -31.09 -3.70 -7.16
CA GLU A 133 -32.24 -3.33 -6.32
C GLU A 133 -31.79 -2.94 -4.91
N ILE A 134 -30.79 -3.62 -4.36
CA ILE A 134 -30.18 -3.27 -3.06
C ILE A 134 -29.59 -1.85 -3.09
N TYR A 135 -28.92 -1.44 -4.18
CA TYR A 135 -28.38 -0.07 -4.28
C TYR A 135 -29.46 1.01 -4.33
N GLN A 136 -30.61 0.74 -4.97
CA GLN A 136 -31.72 1.69 -5.03
C GLN A 136 -32.37 1.94 -3.67
N CYS A 137 -32.17 1.04 -2.71
CA CYS A 137 -32.59 1.23 -1.32
C CYS A 137 -31.62 2.08 -0.50
N PHE A 138 -30.32 2.11 -0.85
CA PHE A 138 -29.32 2.93 -0.13
C PHE A 138 -29.31 4.41 -0.56
N ASP A 139 -29.87 4.71 -1.73
CA ASP A 139 -29.96 6.07 -2.29
C ASP A 139 -31.28 6.81 -1.94
N GLN A 140 -32.15 6.22 -1.11
CA GLN A 140 -33.41 6.83 -0.62
C GLN A 140 -33.23 7.56 0.72
#